data_AF-A0A1I4AYB5-F1
#
_entry.id   AF-A0A1I4AYB5-F1
#
_cell.length_a   1.000
_cell.length_b   1.000
_cell.length_c   1.000
_cell.angle_alpha   90.00
_cell.angle_beta   90.00
_cell.angle_gamma   90.00
#
_symmetry.space_group_name_H-M   'P 1'
#
loop_
_entity.id
_entity.type
_entity.pdbx_description
1 polymer ?
#
loop_
_entity_poly.entity_id
_entity_poly.type
_entity_poly.pdbx_seq_one_letter_code
_entity_poly.pdbx_strand_id
1 'polypeptide(L)'
;MKKNIVIRSASIGFSALLMMFTGVASAAFIDFVIRDGAGSSPTIQPNATYVPNGLEFVISQGGMKAALGSNDINGSTISQIDSLTITRHDDTTRFAPGSGPAVAPYFNIWVTDGAGHYAVIANEPSNGAFQPLFTINGDGSKTYDLSYSDLADKVAKVYETPGAGTGTSWVHTLLGKTALTFADVASLSIAPPSAAYITNPANAVGSGAPDVLGSNVAYGFNWVFGDTLSNYVSGDEGYVVSSANASAVITSIPEPATMSLLILGLGSLAMRQRRKRS
;
A
#
# COMPACT_ATOMS: atom_id res chain seq x y z
N MET A 1 -7.80 40.90 71.67
CA MET A 1 -6.82 40.64 70.59
C MET A 1 -7.49 39.80 69.51
N LYS A 2 -7.83 40.41 68.38
CA LYS A 2 -8.44 39.73 67.21
C LYS A 2 -7.31 39.05 66.42
N LYS A 3 -7.36 37.72 66.27
CA LYS A 3 -6.48 36.99 65.34
C LYS A 3 -7.20 36.83 64.00
N ASN A 4 -6.69 37.51 62.98
CA ASN A 4 -7.10 37.35 61.59
C ASN A 4 -6.58 36.00 61.07
N ILE A 5 -7.47 35.12 60.62
CA ILE A 5 -7.13 33.91 59.87
C ILE A 5 -7.25 34.26 58.39
N VAL A 6 -6.11 34.30 57.71
CA VAL A 6 -6.02 34.43 56.25
C VAL A 6 -6.03 33.03 55.66
N ILE A 7 -7.10 32.66 54.94
CA ILE A 7 -7.16 31.43 54.16
C ILE A 7 -6.61 31.76 52.77
N ARG A 8 -5.41 31.27 52.45
CA ARG A 8 -4.84 31.35 51.09
C ARG A 8 -5.31 30.12 50.30
N SER A 9 -6.10 30.37 49.25
CA SER A 9 -6.45 29.35 48.25
C SER A 9 -5.21 28.98 47.42
N ALA A 10 -4.80 27.71 47.48
CA ALA A 10 -3.78 27.16 46.61
C ALA A 10 -4.44 26.56 45.36
N SER A 11 -4.22 27.19 44.21
CA SER A 11 -4.59 26.66 42.89
C SER A 11 -3.52 25.66 42.46
N ILE A 12 -3.86 24.37 42.47
CA ILE A 12 -3.03 23.30 41.88
C ILE A 12 -3.31 23.28 40.38
N GLY A 13 -2.40 23.83 39.58
CA GLY A 13 -2.40 23.67 38.13
C GLY A 13 -1.87 22.29 37.76
N PHE A 14 -2.70 21.46 37.14
CA PHE A 14 -2.32 20.16 36.61
C PHE A 14 -2.08 20.29 35.10
N SER A 15 -0.83 20.52 34.69
CA SER A 15 -0.44 20.48 33.28
C SER A 15 -0.09 19.03 32.90
N ALA A 16 -1.01 18.34 32.23
CA ALA A 16 -0.73 17.06 31.61
C ALA A 16 -0.02 17.30 30.27
N LEU A 17 1.30 17.06 30.23
CA LEU A 17 2.07 17.03 29.00
C LEU A 17 1.93 15.63 28.39
N LEU A 18 1.11 15.50 27.34
CA LEU A 18 0.97 14.26 26.58
C LEU A 18 2.14 14.17 25.58
N MET A 19 3.18 13.41 25.93
CA MET A 19 4.23 13.05 24.97
C MET A 19 3.66 12.00 24.00
N MET A 20 3.26 12.46 22.82
CA MET A 20 2.96 11.57 21.69
C MET A 20 4.29 11.00 21.18
N PHE A 21 4.62 9.77 21.58
CA PHE A 21 5.64 9.00 20.89
C PHE A 21 5.05 8.49 19.58
N THR A 22 5.40 9.12 18.46
CA THR A 22 5.17 8.54 17.13
C THR A 22 6.26 7.51 16.89
N GLY A 23 6.02 6.26 17.28
CA GLY A 23 6.80 5.15 16.74
C GLY A 23 6.52 5.08 15.24
N VAL A 24 7.54 5.22 14.40
CA VAL A 24 7.47 4.78 13.00
C VAL A 24 7.37 3.27 13.02
N ALA A 25 6.16 2.75 12.88
CA ALA A 25 5.97 1.33 12.60
C ALA A 25 6.61 1.07 11.23
N SER A 26 7.68 0.26 11.20
CA SER A 26 8.20 -0.25 9.94
C SER A 26 7.14 -1.18 9.35
N ALA A 27 6.58 -0.75 8.23
CA ALA A 27 5.74 -1.52 7.33
C ALA A 27 6.24 -2.97 7.18
N ALA A 28 5.37 -3.96 7.42
CA ALA A 28 5.73 -5.37 7.25
C ALA A 28 5.24 -5.84 5.87
N PHE A 29 6.11 -5.75 4.86
CA PHE A 29 5.87 -6.42 3.60
C PHE A 29 5.98 -7.93 3.79
N ILE A 30 5.02 -8.66 3.23
CA ILE A 30 4.97 -10.11 3.22
C ILE A 30 5.23 -10.58 1.78
N ASP A 31 6.19 -11.45 1.58
CA ASP A 31 6.40 -12.10 0.30
C ASP A 31 5.42 -13.24 0.06
N PHE A 32 4.97 -13.42 -1.18
CA PHE A 32 4.07 -14.49 -1.55
C PHE A 32 4.08 -14.82 -3.04
N VAL A 33 3.63 -16.02 -3.36
CA VAL A 33 3.34 -16.45 -4.72
C VAL A 33 1.92 -16.05 -5.09
N ILE A 34 1.76 -15.36 -6.22
CA ILE A 34 0.47 -15.04 -6.82
C ILE A 34 0.01 -16.20 -7.71
N ARG A 35 0.93 -16.71 -8.54
CA ARG A 35 0.59 -17.68 -9.57
C ARG A 35 1.76 -18.58 -9.93
N ASP A 36 1.44 -19.86 -10.13
CA ASP A 36 2.35 -20.85 -10.70
C ASP A 36 2.47 -20.72 -12.22
N GLY A 37 3.67 -21.03 -12.73
CA GLY A 37 3.86 -21.30 -14.15
C GLY A 37 3.30 -22.67 -14.55
N ALA A 38 3.53 -23.08 -15.80
CA ALA A 38 2.99 -24.33 -16.33
C ALA A 38 3.50 -25.60 -15.61
N GLY A 39 4.65 -25.54 -14.93
CA GLY A 39 5.27 -26.71 -14.28
C GLY A 39 5.94 -26.46 -12.94
N SER A 40 5.91 -25.23 -12.42
CA SER A 40 6.58 -24.87 -11.17
C SER A 40 6.11 -23.52 -10.63
N SER A 41 6.32 -23.30 -9.34
CA SER A 41 6.10 -22.03 -8.64
C SER A 41 7.32 -21.11 -8.73
N PRO A 42 7.13 -19.77 -8.66
CA PRO A 42 8.23 -18.85 -8.36
C PRO A 42 9.02 -19.31 -7.13
N THR A 43 10.33 -19.09 -7.13
CA THR A 43 11.14 -19.25 -5.90
C THR A 43 11.36 -17.89 -5.26
N ILE A 44 11.09 -17.79 -3.96
CA ILE A 44 11.33 -16.59 -3.15
C ILE A 44 12.36 -16.98 -2.11
N GLN A 45 13.50 -16.30 -2.08
CA GLN A 45 14.62 -16.69 -1.23
C GLN A 45 15.44 -15.49 -0.75
N PRO A 46 16.07 -15.56 0.43
CA PRO A 46 17.05 -14.55 0.84
C PRO A 46 18.24 -14.51 -0.13
N ASN A 47 18.69 -13.30 -0.48
CA ASN A 47 19.88 -13.09 -1.29
C ASN A 47 20.74 -11.99 -0.65
N ALA A 48 21.79 -12.43 0.05
CA ALA A 48 22.76 -11.56 0.72
C ALA A 48 23.98 -11.23 -0.16
N THR A 49 24.01 -11.71 -1.42
CA THR A 49 25.13 -11.51 -2.34
C THR A 49 25.25 -10.04 -2.76
N TYR A 50 24.11 -9.39 -3.00
CA TYR A 50 24.06 -7.98 -3.42
C TYR A 50 23.92 -7.02 -2.24
N VAL A 51 23.02 -7.34 -1.31
CA VAL A 51 22.70 -6.48 -0.17
C VAL A 51 22.32 -7.33 1.04
N PRO A 52 22.75 -6.98 2.26
CA PRO A 52 22.27 -7.65 3.46
C PRO A 52 20.74 -7.62 3.54
N ASN A 53 20.14 -8.78 3.85
CA ASN A 53 18.68 -8.97 3.91
C ASN A 53 17.94 -8.72 2.58
N GLY A 54 18.65 -8.76 1.44
CA GLY A 54 18.00 -8.77 0.15
C GLY A 54 17.08 -9.98 -0.01
N LEU A 55 16.02 -9.81 -0.78
CA LEU A 55 15.12 -10.89 -1.16
C LEU A 55 15.14 -11.05 -2.67
N GLU A 56 15.20 -12.28 -3.13
CA GLU A 56 15.23 -12.63 -4.54
C GLU A 56 13.95 -13.34 -4.96
N PHE A 57 13.37 -12.88 -6.07
CA PHE A 57 12.23 -13.50 -6.74
C PHE A 57 12.69 -14.12 -8.05
N VAL A 58 12.76 -15.45 -8.11
CA VAL A 58 13.15 -16.17 -9.33
C VAL A 58 11.89 -16.51 -10.13
N ILE A 59 11.74 -15.85 -11.28
CA ILE A 59 10.69 -16.09 -12.27
C ILE A 59 11.33 -16.85 -13.43
N SER A 60 11.28 -18.19 -13.39
CA SER A 60 12.00 -19.06 -14.33
C SER A 60 11.22 -19.39 -15.61
N GLN A 61 9.92 -19.12 -15.67
CA GLN A 61 9.10 -19.28 -16.87
C GLN A 61 7.91 -18.32 -16.90
N GLY A 62 7.32 -18.11 -18.07
CA GLY A 62 6.10 -17.30 -18.21
C GLY A 62 4.93 -17.92 -17.46
N GLY A 63 4.01 -17.09 -16.97
CA GLY A 63 2.90 -17.54 -16.12
C GLY A 63 3.16 -17.36 -14.63
N MET A 64 4.42 -17.31 -14.22
CA MET A 64 4.82 -17.13 -12.83
C MET A 64 4.63 -15.68 -12.38
N LYS A 65 4.02 -15.52 -11.21
CA LYS A 65 3.90 -14.21 -10.55
C LYS A 65 4.13 -14.37 -9.05
N ALA A 66 4.93 -13.48 -8.48
CA ALA A 66 5.15 -13.35 -7.06
C ALA A 66 5.15 -11.87 -6.66
N ALA A 67 5.03 -11.59 -5.37
CA ALA A 67 4.92 -10.22 -4.89
C ALA A 67 5.46 -10.03 -3.47
N LEU A 68 5.67 -8.76 -3.14
CA LEU A 68 5.72 -8.24 -1.77
C LEU A 68 4.44 -7.44 -1.53
N GLY A 69 3.63 -7.85 -0.55
CA GLY A 69 2.36 -7.19 -0.22
C GLY A 69 2.37 -6.50 1.14
N SER A 70 1.68 -5.38 1.26
CA SER A 70 1.53 -4.62 2.50
C SER A 70 0.09 -4.09 2.66
N ASN A 71 -0.35 -4.02 3.92
CA ASN A 71 -1.61 -3.39 4.33
C ASN A 71 -1.39 -2.03 5.01
N ASP A 72 -0.17 -1.50 5.01
CA ASP A 72 0.20 -0.33 5.82
C ASP A 72 -0.47 0.97 5.37
N ILE A 73 -0.94 1.01 4.12
CA ILE A 73 -1.70 2.13 3.55
C ILE A 73 -3.18 1.78 3.33
N ASN A 74 -3.68 0.67 3.88
CA ASN A 74 -5.10 0.35 3.80
C ASN A 74 -5.94 1.42 4.50
N GLY A 75 -7.07 1.78 3.89
CA GLY A 75 -7.97 2.82 4.38
C GLY A 75 -7.54 4.24 4.01
N SER A 76 -6.34 4.44 3.45
CA SER A 76 -6.00 5.70 2.79
C SER A 76 -6.59 5.74 1.38
N THR A 77 -6.63 6.91 0.77
CA THR A 77 -6.88 7.07 -0.67
C THR A 77 -5.57 7.05 -1.45
N ILE A 78 -5.65 6.86 -2.77
CA ILE A 78 -4.46 6.93 -3.66
C ILE A 78 -3.76 8.30 -3.55
N SER A 79 -4.52 9.40 -3.41
CA SER A 79 -3.95 10.74 -3.22
C SER A 79 -3.14 10.94 -1.95
N GLN A 80 -3.29 10.05 -0.97
CA GLN A 80 -2.62 10.13 0.32
C GLN A 80 -1.29 9.37 0.34
N ILE A 81 -0.91 8.70 -0.75
CA ILE A 81 0.38 8.02 -0.87
C ILE A 81 1.50 9.03 -0.69
N ASP A 82 2.29 8.82 0.36
CA ASP A 82 3.43 9.66 0.73
C ASP A 82 4.69 9.15 0.02
N SER A 83 4.99 7.86 0.21
CA SER A 83 6.10 7.18 -0.44
C SER A 83 5.77 5.72 -0.73
N LEU A 84 6.14 5.29 -1.94
CA LEU A 84 6.27 3.90 -2.36
C LEU A 84 7.72 3.69 -2.78
N THR A 85 8.47 2.93 -2.00
CA THR A 85 9.89 2.69 -2.25
C THR A 85 10.17 1.22 -2.54
N ILE A 86 11.11 0.96 -3.45
CA ILE A 86 11.77 -0.34 -3.62
C ILE A 86 13.08 -0.16 -4.37
N THR A 87 14.13 -0.87 -3.94
CA THR A 87 15.43 -0.88 -4.63
C THR A 87 15.65 -2.25 -5.26
N ARG A 88 16.04 -2.27 -6.53
CA ARG A 88 16.54 -3.44 -7.26
C ARG A 88 18.06 -3.42 -7.34
N HIS A 89 18.67 -4.57 -7.11
CA HIS A 89 20.13 -4.75 -7.12
C HIS A 89 20.62 -5.64 -8.26
N ASP A 90 19.71 -6.34 -8.93
CA ASP A 90 20.06 -7.23 -10.03
C ASP A 90 20.42 -6.46 -11.32
N ASP A 91 21.27 -7.07 -12.16
CA ASP A 91 21.68 -6.47 -13.43
C ASP A 91 20.53 -6.45 -14.44
N THR A 92 19.85 -5.31 -14.53
CA THR A 92 18.77 -5.11 -15.51
C THR A 92 19.23 -5.08 -16.98
N THR A 93 20.53 -4.93 -17.26
CA THR A 93 21.06 -4.78 -18.63
C THR A 93 21.17 -6.11 -19.38
N ARG A 94 21.14 -7.24 -18.66
CA ARG A 94 21.11 -8.58 -19.25
C ARG A 94 19.78 -8.93 -19.94
N PHE A 95 18.77 -8.09 -19.76
CA PHE A 95 17.43 -8.31 -20.30
C PHE A 95 17.21 -7.53 -21.59
N ALA A 96 16.34 -8.05 -22.46
CA ALA A 96 15.95 -7.34 -23.68
C ALA A 96 15.30 -5.99 -23.31
N PRO A 97 15.66 -4.87 -23.98
CA PRO A 97 15.03 -3.58 -23.73
C PRO A 97 13.51 -3.65 -23.85
N GLY A 98 12.79 -3.10 -22.86
CA GLY A 98 11.33 -3.13 -22.81
C GLY A 98 10.70 -4.44 -22.31
N SER A 99 11.50 -5.47 -22.01
CA SER A 99 11.01 -6.67 -21.32
C SER A 99 10.68 -6.38 -19.86
N GLY A 100 9.80 -7.17 -19.26
CA GLY A 100 9.36 -7.01 -17.88
C GLY A 100 10.51 -6.84 -16.89
N PRO A 101 11.54 -7.71 -16.88
CA PRO A 101 12.66 -7.58 -15.96
C PRO A 101 13.56 -6.37 -16.24
N ALA A 102 13.57 -5.84 -17.47
CA ALA A 102 14.30 -4.61 -17.82
C ALA A 102 13.60 -3.35 -17.29
N VAL A 103 12.27 -3.38 -17.15
CA VAL A 103 11.45 -2.19 -16.82
C VAL A 103 10.78 -2.24 -15.44
N ALA A 104 10.74 -3.41 -14.80
CA ALA A 104 10.24 -3.64 -13.44
C ALA A 104 10.96 -2.80 -12.37
N PRO A 105 10.32 -2.55 -11.21
CA PRO A 105 9.17 -3.29 -10.68
C PRO A 105 7.78 -2.77 -11.09
N TYR A 106 6.82 -3.70 -11.11
CA TYR A 106 5.39 -3.42 -11.24
C TYR A 106 4.82 -3.20 -9.85
N PHE A 107 3.84 -2.32 -9.70
CA PHE A 107 3.04 -2.23 -8.49
C PHE A 107 1.56 -2.34 -8.81
N ASN A 108 0.81 -2.92 -7.86
CA ASN A 108 -0.62 -3.09 -7.91
C ASN A 108 -1.25 -2.59 -6.60
N ILE A 109 -2.33 -1.83 -6.73
CA ILE A 109 -3.10 -1.28 -5.63
C ILE A 109 -4.52 -1.84 -5.72
N TRP A 110 -4.93 -2.65 -4.74
CA TRP A 110 -6.34 -2.98 -4.62
C TRP A 110 -7.11 -1.77 -4.12
N VAL A 111 -8.17 -1.40 -4.84
CA VAL A 111 -9.03 -0.27 -4.52
C VAL A 111 -10.49 -0.68 -4.39
N THR A 112 -11.25 0.12 -3.65
CA THR A 112 -12.70 0.00 -3.52
C THR A 112 -13.38 1.38 -3.55
N ASP A 113 -14.64 1.38 -3.96
CA ASP A 113 -15.55 2.53 -3.80
C ASP A 113 -16.31 2.52 -2.48
N GLY A 114 -16.12 1.50 -1.63
CA GLY A 114 -16.86 1.31 -0.37
C GLY A 114 -18.28 0.77 -0.55
N ALA A 115 -18.75 0.57 -1.78
CA ALA A 115 -20.05 -0.03 -2.10
C ALA A 115 -19.94 -1.53 -2.47
N GLY A 116 -18.77 -2.13 -2.24
CA GLY A 116 -18.51 -3.54 -2.51
C GLY A 116 -17.92 -3.82 -3.90
N HIS A 117 -17.56 -2.79 -4.66
CA HIS A 117 -16.78 -2.96 -5.88
C HIS A 117 -15.28 -2.91 -5.56
N TYR A 118 -14.51 -3.78 -6.21
CA TYR A 118 -13.06 -3.81 -6.11
C TYR A 118 -12.44 -3.84 -7.50
N ALA A 119 -11.23 -3.31 -7.60
CA ALA A 119 -10.40 -3.38 -8.79
C ALA A 119 -8.93 -3.28 -8.38
N VAL A 120 -8.04 -3.66 -9.30
CA VAL A 120 -6.61 -3.38 -9.18
C VAL A 120 -6.27 -2.17 -10.03
N ILE A 121 -5.63 -1.17 -9.42
CA ILE A 121 -4.95 -0.08 -10.12
C ILE A 121 -3.47 -0.43 -10.22
N ALA A 122 -2.90 -0.34 -11.41
CA ALA A 122 -1.51 -0.69 -11.66
C ALA A 122 -0.76 0.40 -12.41
N ASN A 123 0.55 0.49 -12.17
CA ASN A 123 1.44 1.10 -13.15
C ASN A 123 1.59 0.16 -14.37
N GLU A 124 1.90 0.76 -15.51
CA GLU A 124 2.39 0.04 -16.67
C GLU A 124 3.87 0.42 -16.80
N PRO A 125 4.82 -0.27 -16.15
CA PRO A 125 6.22 0.15 -16.19
C PRO A 125 6.84 0.00 -17.58
N SER A 126 6.24 -0.79 -18.49
CA SER A 126 6.59 -0.79 -19.91
C SER A 126 6.24 0.53 -20.61
N ASN A 127 5.36 1.35 -20.03
CA ASN A 127 5.13 2.73 -20.44
C ASN A 127 6.37 3.56 -20.11
N GLY A 128 6.97 4.13 -21.14
CA GLY A 128 8.17 4.97 -21.03
C GLY A 128 8.04 6.14 -20.05
N ALA A 129 6.82 6.57 -19.67
CA ALA A 129 6.60 7.61 -18.67
C ALA A 129 7.02 7.22 -17.24
N PHE A 130 7.09 5.92 -16.92
CA PHE A 130 7.56 5.44 -15.61
C PHE A 130 9.09 5.28 -15.55
N GLN A 131 9.75 5.08 -16.69
CA GLN A 131 11.19 4.81 -16.73
C GLN A 131 12.06 5.93 -16.14
N PRO A 132 11.78 7.23 -16.38
CA PRO A 132 12.52 8.32 -15.75
C PRO A 132 12.36 8.40 -14.22
N LEU A 133 11.34 7.76 -13.65
CA LEU A 133 11.13 7.73 -12.20
C LEU A 133 12.02 6.70 -11.50
N PHE A 134 12.69 5.82 -12.26
CA PHE A 134 13.56 4.78 -11.72
C PHE A 134 15.00 5.31 -11.62
N THR A 135 15.37 5.74 -10.42
CA THR A 135 16.68 6.38 -10.16
C THR A 135 17.78 5.35 -10.20
N ILE A 136 18.83 5.58 -11.00
CA ILE A 136 20.06 4.77 -11.01
C ILE A 136 21.00 5.32 -9.95
N ASN A 137 21.39 4.47 -9.00
CA ASN A 137 22.29 4.79 -7.91
C ASN A 137 23.76 4.63 -8.34
N GLY A 138 24.68 5.20 -7.55
CA GLY A 138 26.13 5.16 -7.85
C GLY A 138 26.75 3.77 -7.82
N ASP A 139 26.07 2.78 -7.22
CA ASP A 139 26.46 1.37 -7.17
C ASP A 139 25.82 0.52 -8.30
N GLY A 140 25.04 1.15 -9.18
CA GLY A 140 24.34 0.47 -10.27
C GLY A 140 22.96 -0.09 -9.90
N SER A 141 22.59 -0.08 -8.61
CA SER A 141 21.22 -0.41 -8.18
C SER A 141 20.21 0.62 -8.71
N LYS A 142 18.94 0.24 -8.78
CA LYS A 142 17.86 1.11 -9.27
C LYS A 142 16.75 1.22 -8.24
N THR A 143 16.28 2.43 -7.94
CA THR A 143 15.29 2.68 -6.89
C THR A 143 14.10 3.45 -7.41
N TYR A 144 12.90 2.94 -7.10
CA TYR A 144 11.70 3.77 -7.08
C TYR A 144 11.57 4.35 -5.69
N ASP A 145 11.29 5.64 -5.63
CA ASP A 145 10.83 6.37 -4.45
C ASP A 145 9.74 7.33 -4.95
N LEU A 146 8.49 6.86 -4.92
CA LEU A 146 7.37 7.49 -5.61
C LEU A 146 6.41 8.10 -4.60
N SER A 147 6.16 9.39 -4.72
CA SER A 147 5.04 10.06 -4.07
C SER A 147 3.80 10.05 -4.97
N TYR A 148 2.62 10.38 -4.42
CA TYR A 148 1.45 10.63 -5.26
C TYR A 148 1.72 11.70 -6.33
N SER A 149 2.57 12.69 -6.05
CA SER A 149 2.87 13.75 -7.03
C SER A 149 3.62 13.23 -8.26
N ASP A 150 4.47 12.21 -8.11
CA ASP A 150 5.17 11.56 -9.22
C ASP A 150 4.22 10.72 -10.08
N LEU A 151 3.17 10.19 -9.46
CA LEU A 151 2.19 9.31 -10.05
C LEU A 151 1.04 10.05 -10.75
N ALA A 152 0.61 11.20 -10.24
CA ALA A 152 -0.70 11.80 -10.55
C ALA A 152 -0.99 11.94 -12.05
N ASP A 153 -0.01 12.34 -12.86
CA ASP A 153 -0.13 12.52 -14.32
C ASP A 153 0.15 11.22 -15.12
N LYS A 154 0.57 10.14 -14.46
CA LYS A 154 0.91 8.87 -15.08
C LYS A 154 -0.35 8.06 -15.34
N VAL A 155 -0.31 7.27 -16.42
CA VAL A 155 -1.39 6.36 -16.80
C VAL A 155 -1.63 5.33 -15.71
N ALA A 156 -2.89 5.19 -15.31
CA ALA A 156 -3.36 4.16 -14.39
C ALA A 156 -4.10 3.08 -15.18
N LYS A 157 -3.64 1.83 -15.07
CA LYS A 157 -4.34 0.67 -15.63
C LYS A 157 -5.31 0.11 -14.60
N VAL A 158 -6.45 -0.36 -15.08
CA VAL A 158 -7.45 -1.06 -14.26
C VAL A 158 -7.44 -2.54 -14.63
N TYR A 159 -7.44 -3.40 -13.62
CA TYR A 159 -7.50 -4.86 -13.74
C TYR A 159 -8.43 -5.46 -12.71
N GLU A 160 -8.64 -6.78 -12.81
CA GLU A 160 -9.35 -7.60 -11.82
C GLU A 160 -10.79 -7.13 -11.53
N THR A 161 -11.45 -6.63 -12.58
CA THR A 161 -12.86 -6.27 -12.59
C THR A 161 -13.42 -6.45 -14.01
N PRO A 162 -14.71 -6.79 -14.18
CA PRO A 162 -15.34 -6.86 -15.50
C PRO A 162 -15.17 -5.55 -16.27
N GLY A 163 -14.95 -5.66 -17.59
CA GLY A 163 -14.87 -4.50 -18.50
C GLY A 163 -13.58 -3.68 -18.42
N ALA A 164 -12.59 -4.09 -17.60
CA ALA A 164 -11.36 -3.30 -17.41
C ALA A 164 -10.57 -3.12 -18.72
N GLY A 165 -10.34 -4.20 -19.47
CA GLY A 165 -9.61 -4.17 -20.74
C GLY A 165 -10.30 -3.42 -21.88
N THR A 166 -11.60 -3.12 -21.73
CA THR A 166 -12.41 -2.38 -22.73
C THR A 166 -12.74 -0.96 -22.28
N GLY A 167 -12.24 -0.52 -21.12
CA GLY A 167 -12.52 0.82 -20.60
C GLY A 167 -13.97 1.00 -20.12
N THR A 168 -14.62 -0.09 -19.70
CA THR A 168 -16.04 -0.11 -19.30
C THR A 168 -16.26 -0.73 -17.91
N SER A 169 -15.21 -0.82 -17.08
CA SER A 169 -15.36 -1.29 -15.70
C SER A 169 -16.08 -0.28 -14.82
N TRP A 170 -16.46 -0.70 -13.61
CA TRP A 170 -17.07 0.19 -12.62
C TRP A 170 -16.20 1.44 -12.35
N VAL A 171 -14.87 1.30 -12.36
CA VAL A 171 -13.94 2.43 -12.19
C VAL A 171 -14.11 3.44 -13.32
N HIS A 172 -14.13 2.96 -14.57
CA HIS A 172 -14.31 3.81 -15.74
C HIS A 172 -15.69 4.47 -15.76
N THR A 173 -16.74 3.73 -15.40
CA THR A 173 -18.10 4.25 -15.28
C THR A 173 -18.22 5.31 -14.20
N LEU A 174 -17.66 5.05 -13.01
CA LEU A 174 -17.66 5.98 -11.87
C LEU A 174 -16.99 7.30 -12.25
N LEU A 175 -15.88 7.24 -12.99
CA LEU A 175 -15.09 8.42 -13.35
C LEU A 175 -15.50 9.05 -14.68
N GLY A 176 -16.39 8.40 -15.45
CA GLY A 176 -16.85 8.87 -16.75
C GLY A 176 -15.73 8.94 -17.80
N LYS A 177 -14.72 8.07 -17.72
CA LYS A 177 -13.51 8.09 -18.56
C LYS A 177 -13.10 6.70 -19.00
N THR A 178 -12.54 6.56 -20.21
CA THR A 178 -11.99 5.31 -20.75
C THR A 178 -10.48 5.19 -20.63
N ALA A 179 -9.78 6.32 -20.53
CA ALA A 179 -8.36 6.40 -20.21
C ALA A 179 -8.20 7.11 -18.87
N LEU A 180 -7.41 6.53 -17.97
CA LEU A 180 -7.26 6.99 -16.60
C LEU A 180 -5.80 7.30 -16.29
N THR A 181 -5.64 8.32 -15.46
CA THR A 181 -4.39 8.66 -14.76
C THR A 181 -4.55 8.37 -13.27
N PHE A 182 -3.45 8.36 -12.50
CA PHE A 182 -3.57 8.24 -11.04
C PHE A 182 -4.33 9.42 -10.41
N ALA A 183 -4.34 10.60 -11.05
CA ALA A 183 -5.16 11.73 -10.63
C ALA A 183 -6.67 11.45 -10.75
N ASP A 184 -7.09 10.66 -11.73
CA ASP A 184 -8.50 10.32 -11.91
C ASP A 184 -9.00 9.37 -10.81
N VAL A 185 -8.16 8.42 -10.40
CA VAL A 185 -8.45 7.43 -9.37
C VAL A 185 -8.04 7.86 -7.96
N ALA A 186 -7.59 9.11 -7.80
CA ALA A 186 -6.98 9.65 -6.59
C ALA A 186 -7.84 9.50 -5.32
N SER A 187 -9.16 9.52 -5.48
CA SER A 187 -10.13 9.44 -4.38
C SER A 187 -10.51 8.02 -3.98
N LEU A 188 -10.13 6.99 -4.76
CA LEU A 188 -10.46 5.61 -4.43
C LEU A 188 -9.71 5.16 -3.18
N SER A 189 -10.40 4.43 -2.31
CA SER A 189 -9.83 3.89 -1.09
C SER A 189 -8.97 2.67 -1.41
N ILE A 190 -7.79 2.60 -0.82
CA ILE A 190 -6.92 1.44 -0.87
C ILE A 190 -7.45 0.41 0.12
N ALA A 191 -7.89 -0.73 -0.39
CA ALA A 191 -8.36 -1.85 0.43
C ALA A 191 -8.40 -3.12 -0.41
N PRO A 192 -7.79 -4.22 0.06
CA PRO A 192 -7.94 -5.51 -0.59
C PRO A 192 -9.36 -6.07 -0.41
N PRO A 193 -9.89 -6.81 -1.40
CA PRO A 193 -11.10 -7.59 -1.24
C PRO A 193 -10.90 -8.76 -0.26
N SER A 194 -12.00 -9.34 0.20
CA SER A 194 -11.94 -10.61 0.93
C SER A 194 -11.69 -11.80 -0.01
N ALA A 195 -11.18 -12.91 0.51
CA ALA A 195 -11.05 -14.16 -0.24
C ALA A 195 -12.37 -14.63 -0.87
N ALA A 196 -13.51 -14.39 -0.20
CA ALA A 196 -14.84 -14.70 -0.72
C ALA A 196 -15.21 -13.84 -1.94
N TYR A 197 -14.74 -12.59 -2.00
CA TYR A 197 -14.93 -11.74 -3.18
C TYR A 197 -14.07 -12.25 -4.35
N ILE A 198 -12.80 -12.59 -4.11
CA ILE A 198 -11.87 -13.08 -5.14
C ILE A 198 -12.38 -14.38 -5.77
N THR A 199 -12.83 -15.33 -4.93
CA THR A 199 -13.30 -16.65 -5.38
C THR A 199 -14.69 -16.63 -6.02
N ASN A 200 -15.42 -15.51 -5.95
CA ASN A 200 -16.74 -15.40 -6.57
C ASN A 200 -16.59 -15.14 -8.08
N PRO A 201 -17.01 -16.09 -8.96
CA PRO A 201 -16.84 -15.95 -10.40
C PRO A 201 -17.60 -14.76 -11.00
N ALA A 202 -18.64 -14.25 -10.32
CA ALA A 202 -19.37 -13.06 -10.77
C ALA A 202 -18.51 -11.79 -10.74
N ASN A 203 -17.48 -11.76 -9.90
CA ASN A 203 -16.57 -10.62 -9.79
C ASN A 203 -15.44 -10.66 -10.85
N ALA A 204 -15.31 -11.76 -11.59
CA ALA A 204 -14.33 -11.94 -12.66
C ALA A 204 -12.88 -11.57 -12.27
N VAL A 205 -12.48 -11.84 -11.04
CA VAL A 205 -11.09 -11.70 -10.59
C VAL A 205 -10.27 -12.81 -11.24
N GLY A 206 -9.23 -12.45 -11.97
CA GLY A 206 -8.37 -13.37 -12.70
C GLY A 206 -7.36 -14.04 -11.79
N SER A 207 -6.85 -15.20 -12.22
CA SER A 207 -5.80 -15.93 -11.49
C SER A 207 -4.42 -15.27 -11.49
N GLY A 208 -4.31 -14.06 -12.05
CA GLY A 208 -3.11 -13.24 -11.98
C GLY A 208 -3.25 -12.04 -11.02
N ALA A 209 -4.37 -11.97 -10.29
CA ALA A 209 -4.64 -10.92 -9.32
C ALA A 209 -3.64 -10.98 -8.14
N PRO A 210 -3.33 -9.85 -7.48
CA PRO A 210 -2.35 -9.83 -6.41
C PRO A 210 -2.97 -10.34 -5.10
N ASP A 211 -3.07 -11.65 -5.00
CA ASP A 211 -3.50 -12.41 -3.83
C ASP A 211 -2.63 -13.67 -3.64
N VAL A 212 -2.58 -14.17 -2.41
CA VAL A 212 -1.76 -15.32 -2.03
C VAL A 212 -2.38 -16.60 -2.61
N LEU A 213 -1.62 -17.29 -3.47
CA LEU A 213 -2.02 -18.53 -4.11
C LEU A 213 -2.59 -19.54 -3.10
N GLY A 214 -3.79 -20.04 -3.38
CA GLY A 214 -4.49 -21.04 -2.58
C GLY A 214 -5.32 -20.47 -1.42
N SER A 215 -4.88 -19.39 -0.77
CA SER A 215 -5.64 -18.77 0.34
C SER A 215 -6.51 -17.59 -0.10
N ASN A 216 -6.16 -16.93 -1.20
CA ASN A 216 -6.77 -15.69 -1.70
C ASN A 216 -6.74 -14.54 -0.68
N VAL A 217 -5.74 -14.54 0.21
CA VAL A 217 -5.45 -13.37 1.06
C VAL A 217 -4.83 -12.30 0.16
N ALA A 218 -5.41 -11.10 0.15
CA ALA A 218 -4.91 -9.98 -0.63
C ALA A 218 -4.38 -8.85 0.29
N TYR A 219 -3.46 -8.06 -0.25
CA TYR A 219 -2.88 -6.89 0.41
C TYR A 219 -3.18 -5.62 -0.38
N GLY A 220 -3.43 -4.49 0.29
CA GLY A 220 -3.84 -3.26 -0.41
C GLY A 220 -2.82 -2.74 -1.40
N PHE A 221 -1.52 -2.84 -1.09
CA PHE A 221 -0.43 -2.47 -1.97
C PHE A 221 0.51 -3.65 -2.22
N ASN A 222 0.98 -3.82 -3.45
CA ASN A 222 1.85 -4.94 -3.84
C ASN A 222 2.92 -4.49 -4.83
N TRP A 223 4.19 -4.83 -4.58
CA TRP A 223 5.22 -4.88 -5.61
C TRP A 223 5.17 -6.26 -6.27
N VAL A 224 5.08 -6.32 -7.59
CA VAL A 224 4.84 -7.55 -8.36
C VAL A 224 6.01 -7.86 -9.29
N PHE A 225 6.39 -9.14 -9.31
CA PHE A 225 7.48 -9.71 -10.09
C PHE A 225 6.95 -10.85 -10.97
N GLY A 226 7.26 -10.80 -12.27
CA GLY A 226 6.73 -11.75 -13.26
C GLY A 226 5.35 -11.37 -13.82
N ASP A 227 4.91 -12.10 -14.84
CA ASP A 227 3.58 -12.01 -15.46
C ASP A 227 3.25 -13.31 -16.21
N THR A 228 2.02 -13.41 -16.69
CA THR A 228 1.50 -14.36 -17.66
C THR A 228 2.30 -14.44 -18.96
N LEU A 229 2.96 -13.35 -19.35
CA LEU A 229 3.72 -13.29 -20.61
C LEU A 229 5.18 -13.73 -20.43
N SER A 230 5.73 -14.38 -21.46
CA SER A 230 7.10 -14.91 -21.44
C SER A 230 8.20 -13.84 -21.39
N ASN A 231 7.90 -12.60 -21.76
CA ASN A 231 8.84 -11.48 -21.68
C ASN A 231 9.02 -10.93 -20.24
N TYR A 232 8.47 -11.59 -19.23
CA TYR A 232 8.57 -11.23 -17.81
C TYR A 232 9.48 -12.16 -16.98
N VAL A 233 10.12 -13.13 -17.65
CA VAL A 233 11.00 -14.14 -17.06
C VAL A 233 12.35 -13.51 -16.69
N SER A 234 12.71 -13.53 -15.40
CA SER A 234 14.04 -13.13 -14.94
C SER A 234 15.08 -14.24 -15.19
N GLY A 235 14.65 -15.49 -15.17
CA GLY A 235 15.56 -16.63 -15.08
C GLY A 235 16.24 -16.71 -13.71
N ASP A 236 17.40 -17.35 -13.70
CA ASP A 236 18.33 -17.43 -12.58
C ASP A 236 19.63 -16.71 -13.01
N GLU A 237 20.00 -15.55 -12.46
CA GLU A 237 19.48 -14.87 -11.26
C GLU A 237 18.06 -14.28 -11.39
N GLY A 238 17.37 -14.05 -10.26
CA GLY A 238 16.04 -13.45 -10.16
C GLY A 238 16.01 -11.91 -10.07
N TYR A 239 14.88 -11.37 -9.61
CA TYR A 239 14.74 -9.98 -9.18
C TYR A 239 15.26 -9.85 -7.75
N VAL A 240 16.36 -9.16 -7.53
CA VAL A 240 16.94 -8.98 -6.18
C VAL A 240 16.53 -7.61 -5.65
N VAL A 241 15.76 -7.58 -4.56
CA VAL A 241 15.15 -6.36 -4.03
C VAL A 241 15.42 -6.13 -2.55
N SER A 242 15.38 -4.87 -2.15
CA SER A 242 15.38 -4.45 -0.75
C SER A 242 14.57 -3.17 -0.56
N SER A 243 14.47 -2.72 0.69
CA SER A 243 13.96 -1.39 1.03
C SER A 243 12.52 -1.14 0.55
N ALA A 244 11.69 -2.19 0.52
CA ALA A 244 10.29 -2.07 0.17
C ALA A 244 9.55 -1.23 1.22
N ASN A 245 8.87 -0.17 0.78
CA ASN A 245 8.05 0.69 1.62
C ASN A 245 6.73 1.05 0.92
N ALA A 246 5.68 1.20 1.73
CA ALA A 246 4.45 1.88 1.37
C ALA A 246 4.00 2.70 2.58
N SER A 247 3.83 4.00 2.39
CA SER A 247 3.38 4.92 3.43
C SER A 247 2.37 5.90 2.88
N ALA A 248 1.48 6.36 3.76
CA ALA A 248 0.43 7.32 3.41
C ALA A 248 0.27 8.35 4.52
N VAL A 249 -0.01 9.59 4.12
CA VAL A 249 -0.38 10.67 5.04
C VAL A 249 -1.85 10.49 5.42
N ILE A 250 -2.10 9.63 6.40
CA ILE A 250 -3.43 9.49 6.99
C ILE A 250 -3.60 10.63 7.99
N THR A 251 -4.28 11.69 7.56
CA THR A 251 -4.78 12.70 8.48
C THR A 251 -5.91 12.08 9.29
N SER A 252 -5.55 11.38 10.38
CA SER A 252 -6.54 11.05 11.40
C SER A 252 -7.15 12.37 11.85
N ILE A 253 -8.41 12.62 11.49
CA ILE A 253 -9.18 13.71 12.09
C ILE A 253 -9.37 13.24 13.53
N PRO A 254 -8.76 13.88 14.54
CA PRO A 254 -9.04 13.51 15.92
C PRO A 254 -10.52 13.75 16.13
N GLU A 255 -11.31 12.70 16.39
CA GLU A 255 -12.74 12.88 16.63
C GLU A 255 -12.94 13.86 17.80
N PRO A 256 -13.44 15.10 17.57
CA PRO A 256 -13.54 16.07 18.66
C PRO A 256 -14.65 15.71 19.65
N ALA A 257 -15.52 14.74 19.31
CA ALA A 257 -16.76 14.47 20.03
C ALA A 257 -16.62 13.45 21.16
N THR A 258 -15.84 12.38 20.97
CA THR A 258 -15.73 11.26 21.94
C THR A 258 -14.93 11.66 23.19
N MET A 259 -13.85 12.43 23.03
CA MET A 259 -13.09 12.99 24.16
C MET A 259 -13.89 14.06 24.92
N SER A 260 -14.63 14.91 24.21
CA SER A 260 -15.49 15.93 24.83
C SER A 260 -16.62 15.28 25.63
N LEU A 261 -17.22 14.20 25.14
CA LEU A 261 -18.25 13.43 25.86
C LEU A 261 -17.70 12.72 27.10
N LEU A 262 -16.47 12.18 27.04
CA LEU A 262 -15.84 11.55 28.20
C LEU A 262 -15.51 12.58 29.29
N ILE A 263 -15.01 13.75 28.91
CA ILE A 263 -14.66 14.85 29.83
C ILE A 263 -15.92 15.46 30.47
N LEU A 264 -16.98 15.69 29.68
CA LEU A 264 -18.26 16.18 30.19
C LEU A 264 -18.96 15.14 31.09
N GLY A 265 -18.86 13.86 30.73
CA GLY A 265 -19.38 12.74 31.53
C GLY A 265 -18.74 12.65 32.91
N LEU A 266 -17.40 12.73 32.98
CA LEU A 266 -16.66 12.70 34.26
C LEU A 266 -16.88 13.96 35.10
N GLY A 267 -16.98 15.14 34.48
CA GLY A 267 -17.31 16.39 35.16
C GLY A 267 -18.69 16.36 35.84
N SER A 268 -19.68 15.75 35.19
CA SER A 268 -21.03 15.61 35.74
C SER A 268 -21.10 14.68 36.96
N LEU A 269 -20.29 13.61 36.98
CA LEU A 269 -20.19 12.67 38.10
C LEU A 269 -19.51 13.30 39.32
N ALA A 270 -18.45 14.09 39.12
CA ALA A 270 -17.75 14.80 40.18
C ALA A 270 -18.64 15.88 40.83
N MET A 271 -19.41 16.63 40.04
CA MET A 271 -20.37 17.61 40.57
C MET A 271 -21.50 16.95 41.37
N ARG A 272 -21.96 15.77 40.94
CA ARG A 272 -23.04 15.03 41.63
C ARG A 272 -22.60 14.45 42.98
N GLN A 273 -21.33 14.06 43.12
CA GLN A 273 -20.78 13.61 44.41
C GLN A 273 -20.58 14.76 45.41
N ARG A 274 -20.26 15.96 44.93
CA ARG A 274 -20.09 17.15 45.78
C ARG A 274 -21.40 17.60 46.44
N ARG A 275 -22.52 17.54 45.72
CA ARG A 275 -23.86 17.88 46.26
C ARG A 275 -24.41 16.91 47.31
N LYS A 276 -23.89 15.68 47.41
CA LYS A 276 -24.33 14.71 48.42
C LYS A 276 -23.57 14.83 49.75
N ARG A 277 -22.55 15.68 49.82
CA ARG A 277 -21.69 15.85 51.02
C ARG A 277 -21.85 17.23 51.68
N SER A 278 -22.75 18.07 51.18
CA SER A 278 -23.19 19.35 51.76
C SER A 278 -24.61 19.19 52.27
#